data_AF-A0A6H5JUJ5-F1
#
_entry.id   AF-A0A6H5JUJ5-F1
#
_cell.length_a   1.000
_cell.length_b   1.000
_cell.length_c   1.000
_cell.angle_alpha   90.00
_cell.angle_beta   90.00
_cell.angle_gamma   90.00
#
_symmetry.space_group_name_H-M   'P 1'
#
loop_
_entity.id
_entity.type
_entity.pdbx_description
1 polymer ?
#
loop_
_entity_poly.entity_id
_entity_poly.type
_entity_poly.pdbx_seq_one_letter_code
_entity_poly.pdbx_strand_id
1 'polypeptide(L)'
;MERERERTAEDTQLVLQLTNPDQREGALLELSKKREAFTDLAPILWHSYGTISALLQEMVAIYPLLSPPTLTPHASNRVCNALALLQCVASHPETRALFLKAHIPLYLYPFLNTVSKNRPFEYLRLTSLGVIGALVKMDDAEVINFLLQTEIIPLCLRIMETGSELSKTVATFIVQKILLDEHGLEYICQTAERFYAVSTVLGNMVAVLVESPSVRLLKHVVRCYLRLSDNLRAREALRQCLPDSLRNNTFTNVLKDDVSVKRWLTSLLFNLTEQT
;
A
#
# COMPACT_ATOMS: atom_id res chain seq x y z
N MET A 1 -22.08 29.96 3.11
CA MET A 1 -21.40 31.13 2.50
C MET A 1 -20.42 31.82 3.45
N GLU A 2 -20.83 32.57 4.47
CA GLU A 2 -19.86 33.30 5.34
C GLU A 2 -19.02 32.37 6.22
N ARG A 3 -19.67 31.46 6.96
CA ARG A 3 -19.00 30.39 7.73
C ARG A 3 -18.15 29.43 6.89
N GLU A 4 -18.48 29.32 5.60
CA GLU A 4 -17.76 28.44 4.66
C GLU A 4 -16.49 29.14 4.17
N ARG A 5 -16.55 30.45 3.91
CA ARG A 5 -15.39 31.28 3.61
C ARG A 5 -14.44 31.41 4.81
N GLU A 6 -14.97 31.58 6.02
CA GLU A 6 -14.16 31.61 7.25
C GLU A 6 -13.41 30.29 7.45
N ARG A 7 -14.10 29.15 7.25
CA ARG A 7 -13.50 27.82 7.34
C ARG A 7 -12.39 27.60 6.30
N THR A 8 -12.61 28.01 5.05
CA THR A 8 -11.57 27.95 4.00
C THR A 8 -10.35 28.82 4.33
N ALA A 9 -10.55 29.99 4.94
CA ALA A 9 -9.46 30.87 5.34
C ALA A 9 -8.63 30.26 6.49
N GLU A 10 -9.28 29.71 7.51
CA GLU A 10 -8.61 28.99 8.60
C GLU A 10 -7.84 27.77 8.10
N ASP A 11 -8.43 26.99 7.20
CA ASP A 11 -7.79 25.78 6.67
C ASP A 11 -6.60 26.12 5.75
N THR A 12 -6.66 27.23 5.02
CA THR A 12 -5.53 27.73 4.22
C THR A 12 -4.40 28.26 5.12
N GLN A 13 -4.75 28.90 6.25
CA GLN A 13 -3.77 29.35 7.23
C GLN A 13 -2.98 28.17 7.83
N LEU A 14 -3.63 27.04 8.10
CA LEU A 14 -2.96 25.81 8.54
C LEU A 14 -1.94 25.30 7.50
N VAL A 15 -2.25 25.40 6.21
CA VAL A 15 -1.31 25.01 5.15
C VAL A 15 -0.08 25.92 5.14
N LEU A 16 -0.26 27.24 5.31
CA LEU A 16 0.86 28.18 5.41
C LEU A 16 1.76 27.87 6.60
N GLN A 17 1.16 27.50 7.75
CA GLN A 17 1.88 27.14 8.96
C GLN A 17 2.79 25.90 8.80
N LEU A 18 2.56 25.03 7.80
CA LEU A 18 3.46 23.90 7.52
C LEU A 18 4.88 24.36 7.13
N THR A 19 5.00 25.54 6.53
CA THR A 19 6.31 26.08 6.12
C THR A 19 7.11 26.64 7.30
N ASN A 20 6.45 27.01 8.39
CA ASN A 20 7.08 27.51 9.61
C ASN A 20 7.45 26.35 10.55
N PRO A 21 8.74 26.07 10.83
CA PRO A 21 9.16 24.95 11.67
C PRO A 21 8.51 24.92 13.06
N ASP A 22 8.26 26.08 13.68
CA ASP A 22 7.71 26.19 15.03
C ASP A 22 6.21 25.85 15.10
N GLN A 23 5.50 26.01 13.97
CA GLN A 23 4.05 25.78 13.88
C GLN A 23 3.71 24.48 13.15
N ARG A 24 4.67 23.93 12.40
CA ARG A 24 4.48 22.80 11.51
C ARG A 24 3.89 21.58 12.20
N GLU A 25 4.37 21.25 13.40
CA GLU A 25 3.88 20.05 14.10
C GLU A 25 2.39 20.14 14.45
N GLY A 26 1.95 21.30 14.95
CA GLY A 26 0.53 21.55 15.23
C GLY A 26 -0.30 21.54 13.94
N ALA A 27 0.19 22.18 12.89
CA ALA A 27 -0.46 22.21 11.58
C ALA A 27 -0.62 20.81 10.96
N LEU A 28 0.42 19.97 11.05
CA LEU A 28 0.39 18.57 10.59
C LEU A 28 -0.73 17.79 11.29
N LEU A 29 -0.83 17.91 12.62
CA LEU A 29 -1.84 17.20 13.41
C LEU A 29 -3.26 17.64 13.06
N GLU A 30 -3.49 18.94 12.91
CA GLU A 30 -4.83 19.46 12.63
C GLU A 30 -5.27 19.17 11.18
N LEU A 31 -4.37 19.35 10.21
CA LEU A 31 -4.66 19.01 8.82
C LEU A 31 -4.88 17.51 8.62
N SER A 32 -4.11 16.65 9.30
CA SER A 32 -4.28 15.18 9.16
C SER A 32 -5.65 14.71 9.67
N LYS A 33 -6.22 15.36 10.69
CA LYS A 33 -7.59 15.12 11.18
C LYS A 33 -8.65 15.65 10.23
N LYS A 34 -8.41 16.81 9.61
CA LYS A 34 -9.38 17.50 8.73
C LYS A 34 -9.39 16.97 7.28
N ARG A 35 -8.44 16.11 6.92
CA ARG A 35 -8.18 15.69 5.53
C ARG A 35 -9.38 15.11 4.77
N GLU A 36 -10.35 14.52 5.46
CA GLU A 36 -11.57 13.96 4.82
C GLU A 36 -12.64 15.02 4.58
N ALA A 37 -12.66 16.08 5.38
CA ALA A 37 -13.63 17.16 5.28
C ALA A 37 -13.19 18.29 4.34
N PHE A 38 -11.90 18.34 4.00
CA PHE A 38 -11.32 19.37 3.15
C PHE A 38 -11.07 18.84 1.74
N THR A 39 -12.07 18.99 0.87
CA THR A 39 -12.09 18.43 -0.49
C THR A 39 -10.91 18.89 -1.35
N ASP A 40 -10.55 20.17 -1.27
CA ASP A 40 -9.51 20.78 -2.12
C ASP A 40 -8.12 20.80 -1.45
N LEU A 41 -7.96 20.06 -0.35
CA LEU A 41 -6.71 20.04 0.40
C LEU A 41 -5.51 19.61 -0.46
N ALA A 42 -5.68 18.60 -1.33
CA ALA A 42 -4.58 18.07 -2.12
C ALA A 42 -4.01 19.08 -3.14
N PRO A 43 -4.83 19.75 -3.99
CA PRO A 43 -4.36 20.86 -4.82
C PRO A 43 -3.73 22.00 -4.01
N ILE A 44 -4.34 22.38 -2.88
CA ILE A 44 -3.82 23.47 -2.04
C ILE A 44 -2.45 23.10 -1.46
N LEU A 45 -2.27 21.88 -0.94
CA LEU A 45 -0.97 21.39 -0.45
C LEU A 45 0.09 21.39 -1.55
N TRP A 46 -0.28 21.01 -2.77
CA TRP A 46 0.65 20.90 -3.88
C TRP A 46 1.11 22.26 -4.41
N HIS A 47 0.16 23.19 -4.58
CA HIS A 47 0.42 24.49 -5.21
C HIS A 47 0.85 25.58 -4.21
N SER A 48 0.69 25.34 -2.90
CA SER A 48 1.21 26.25 -1.88
C SER A 48 2.73 26.19 -1.82
N TYR A 49 3.36 27.37 -1.82
CA TYR A 49 4.81 27.51 -1.84
C TYR A 49 5.46 26.81 -0.64
N GLY A 50 6.43 25.93 -0.92
CA GLY A 50 7.24 25.26 0.10
C GLY A 50 6.54 24.15 0.89
N THR A 51 5.24 23.92 0.68
CA THR A 51 4.47 22.94 1.47
C THR A 51 4.93 21.50 1.23
N ILE A 52 5.04 21.06 -0.03
CA ILE A 52 5.54 19.71 -0.34
C ILE A 52 6.98 19.53 0.16
N SER A 53 7.83 20.56 0.02
CA SER A 53 9.20 20.53 0.54
C SER A 53 9.24 20.37 2.07
N ALA A 54 8.33 21.04 2.80
CA ALA A 54 8.21 20.89 4.25
C ALA A 54 7.77 19.46 4.64
N LEU A 55 6.83 18.86 3.90
CA LEU A 55 6.41 17.46 4.12
C LEU A 55 7.56 16.48 3.86
N LEU A 56 8.35 16.68 2.79
CA LEU A 56 9.54 15.89 2.50
C LEU A 56 10.61 16.05 3.59
N GLN A 57 10.78 17.26 4.13
CA GLN A 57 11.70 17.52 5.23
C GLN A 57 11.33 16.69 6.47
N GLU A 58 10.04 16.56 6.80
CA GLU A 58 9.58 15.70 7.91
C GLU A 58 9.91 14.22 7.69
N MET A 59 9.88 13.75 6.43
CA MET A 59 10.27 12.38 6.09
C MET A 59 11.78 12.18 6.25
N VAL A 60 12.59 13.06 5.67
CA VAL A 60 14.05 12.92 5.71
C VAL A 60 14.60 13.10 7.12
N ALA A 61 13.97 13.93 7.95
CA ALA A 61 14.36 14.15 9.34
C ALA A 61 14.37 12.87 10.20
N ILE A 62 13.55 11.86 9.85
CA ILE A 62 13.52 10.60 10.59
C ILE A 62 14.47 9.52 10.05
N TYR A 63 15.13 9.72 8.89
CA TYR A 63 16.06 8.74 8.32
C TYR A 63 17.19 8.31 9.28
N PRO A 64 17.82 9.21 10.05
CA PRO A 64 18.84 8.82 11.03
C PRO A 64 18.30 7.92 12.16
N LEU A 65 16.98 7.90 12.39
CA LEU A 65 16.33 7.13 13.45
C LEU A 65 15.90 5.72 12.99
N LEU A 66 16.10 5.40 11.71
CA LEU A 66 15.74 4.09 11.14
C LEU A 66 16.81 3.03 11.39
N SER A 67 18.08 3.45 11.40
CA SER A 67 19.25 2.59 11.61
C SER A 67 20.36 3.36 12.36
N PRO A 68 20.61 3.07 13.64
CA PRO A 68 19.92 2.08 14.49
C PRO A 68 18.44 2.45 14.75
N PRO A 69 17.58 1.48 15.08
CA PRO A 69 16.13 1.70 15.15
C PRO A 69 15.70 2.42 16.45
N THR A 70 15.92 3.73 16.51
CA THR A 70 15.66 4.59 17.69
C THR A 70 14.41 5.47 17.56
N LEU A 71 13.58 5.23 16.53
CA LEU A 71 12.35 5.98 16.28
C LEU A 71 11.39 5.95 17.49
N THR A 72 11.09 7.14 18.03
CA THR A 72 10.18 7.29 19.17
C THR A 72 8.71 7.32 18.73
N PRO A 73 7.75 7.01 19.62
CA PRO A 73 6.33 7.14 19.31
C PRO A 73 5.92 8.55 18.84
N HIS A 74 6.50 9.58 19.44
CA HIS A 74 6.23 10.96 19.09
C HIS A 74 6.73 11.30 17.68
N ALA A 75 7.99 10.95 17.36
CA ALA A 75 8.54 11.18 16.02
C ALA A 75 7.78 10.40 14.93
N SER A 76 7.40 9.15 15.23
CA SER A 76 6.55 8.34 14.34
C SER A 76 5.19 8.98 14.09
N ASN A 77 4.49 9.45 15.13
CA ASN A 77 3.20 10.13 14.97
C ASN A 77 3.31 11.40 14.13
N ARG A 78 4.36 12.21 14.37
CA ARG A 78 4.60 13.46 13.64
C ARG A 78 4.81 13.21 12.15
N VAL A 79 5.71 12.30 11.77
CA VAL A 79 5.93 11.98 10.36
C VAL A 79 4.70 11.30 9.73
N CYS A 80 3.97 10.46 10.47
CA CYS A 80 2.75 9.83 9.96
C CYS A 80 1.64 10.85 9.65
N ASN A 81 1.57 11.97 10.37
CA ASN A 81 0.69 13.09 9.98
C ASN A 81 1.11 13.69 8.64
N ALA A 82 2.42 13.85 8.37
CA ALA A 82 2.90 14.30 7.06
C ALA A 82 2.58 13.28 5.95
N LEU A 83 2.80 11.99 6.22
CA LEU A 83 2.43 10.90 5.30
C LEU A 83 0.93 10.87 5.01
N ALA A 84 0.08 11.15 6.01
CA ALA A 84 -1.37 11.25 5.83
C ALA A 84 -1.76 12.36 4.85
N LEU A 85 -1.04 13.49 4.84
CA LEU A 85 -1.25 14.57 3.87
C LEU A 85 -0.72 14.20 2.48
N LEU A 86 0.45 13.55 2.40
CA LEU A 86 0.98 13.02 1.13
C LEU A 86 0.06 11.95 0.53
N GLN A 87 -0.63 11.16 1.36
CA GLN A 87 -1.66 10.23 0.92
C GLN A 87 -2.82 10.95 0.22
N CYS A 88 -3.25 12.11 0.74
CA CYS A 88 -4.28 12.93 0.09
C CYS A 88 -3.82 13.41 -1.28
N VAL A 89 -2.60 13.93 -1.37
CA VAL A 89 -2.00 14.35 -2.65
C VAL A 89 -1.91 13.18 -3.63
N ALA A 90 -1.45 12.01 -3.19
CA ALA A 90 -1.40 10.80 -4.03
C ALA A 90 -2.78 10.33 -4.53
N SER A 91 -3.82 10.51 -3.72
CA SER A 91 -5.18 10.08 -4.06
C SER A 91 -5.90 11.01 -5.04
N HIS A 92 -5.54 12.29 -5.09
CA HIS A 92 -6.29 13.31 -5.82
C HIS A 92 -5.95 13.31 -7.33
N PRO A 93 -6.94 13.37 -8.24
CA PRO A 93 -6.72 13.26 -9.68
C PRO A 93 -5.79 14.35 -10.25
N GLU A 94 -5.87 15.58 -9.76
CA GLU A 94 -5.06 16.69 -10.28
C GLU A 94 -3.58 16.63 -9.87
N THR A 95 -3.28 16.06 -8.70
CA THR A 95 -1.93 16.12 -8.12
C THR A 95 -1.21 14.77 -8.17
N ARG A 96 -1.91 13.66 -8.38
CA ARG A 96 -1.32 12.30 -8.46
C ARG A 96 -0.20 12.20 -9.50
N ALA A 97 -0.45 12.66 -10.73
CA ALA A 97 0.56 12.60 -11.78
C ALA A 97 1.79 13.46 -11.43
N LEU A 98 1.58 14.61 -10.77
CA LEU A 98 2.66 15.47 -10.32
C LEU A 98 3.45 14.82 -9.17
N PHE A 99 2.77 14.19 -8.23
CA PHE A 99 3.35 13.42 -7.12
C PHE A 99 4.24 12.28 -7.61
N LEU A 100 3.79 11.56 -8.64
CA LEU A 100 4.55 10.48 -9.29
C LEU A 100 5.78 11.03 -10.02
N LYS A 101 5.61 12.07 -10.84
CA LYS A 101 6.70 12.73 -11.59
C LYS A 101 7.77 13.33 -10.67
N ALA A 102 7.38 13.80 -9.49
CA ALA A 102 8.31 14.28 -8.47
C ALA A 102 9.06 13.15 -7.74
N HIS A 103 8.83 11.88 -8.07
CA HIS A 103 9.46 10.71 -7.46
C HIS A 103 9.31 10.65 -5.93
N ILE A 104 8.27 11.30 -5.37
CA ILE A 104 8.00 11.31 -3.93
C ILE A 104 7.85 9.90 -3.32
N PRO A 105 7.24 8.91 -4.00
CA PRO A 105 7.17 7.55 -3.46
C PRO A 105 8.51 6.96 -3.02
N LEU A 106 9.62 7.32 -3.67
CA LEU A 106 10.95 6.80 -3.33
C LEU A 106 11.40 7.19 -1.93
N TYR A 107 10.94 8.33 -1.40
CA TYR A 107 11.24 8.75 -0.04
C TYR A 107 10.60 7.85 1.03
N LEU A 108 9.60 7.03 0.66
CA LEU A 108 8.93 6.08 1.55
C LEU A 108 9.69 4.75 1.66
N TYR A 109 10.58 4.45 0.71
CA TYR A 109 11.19 3.12 0.60
C TYR A 109 12.11 2.80 1.79
N PRO A 110 12.89 3.76 2.34
CA PRO A 110 13.59 3.55 3.60
C PRO A 110 12.67 3.13 4.75
N PHE A 111 11.44 3.66 4.81
CA PHE A 111 10.47 3.30 5.85
C PHE A 111 9.95 1.88 5.68
N LEU A 112 9.58 1.51 4.45
CA LEU A 112 9.18 0.15 4.08
C LEU A 112 10.31 -0.87 4.25
N ASN A 113 11.56 -0.40 4.27
CA ASN A 113 12.74 -1.24 4.47
C ASN A 113 13.04 -1.62 5.92
N THR A 114 12.38 -0.96 6.88
CA THR A 114 12.58 -1.23 8.30
C THR A 114 12.00 -2.59 8.72
N VAL A 115 12.68 -3.28 9.64
CA VAL A 115 12.27 -4.62 10.14
C VAL A 115 11.90 -4.63 11.63
N SER A 116 12.13 -3.53 12.35
CA SER A 116 11.79 -3.43 13.77
C SER A 116 10.28 -3.61 13.97
N LYS A 117 9.91 -4.50 14.89
CA LYS A 117 8.51 -4.81 15.25
C LYS A 117 7.94 -3.86 16.31
N ASN A 118 8.70 -2.86 16.74
CA ASN A 118 8.22 -1.87 17.69
C ASN A 118 7.05 -1.08 17.09
N ARG A 119 6.07 -0.73 17.93
CA ARG A 119 4.85 -0.01 17.51
C ARG A 119 5.11 1.24 16.65
N PRO A 120 6.11 2.11 16.93
CA PRO A 120 6.41 3.26 16.09
C PRO A 120 6.80 2.88 14.65
N PHE A 121 7.49 1.76 14.46
CA PHE A 121 7.93 1.28 13.16
C PHE A 121 6.81 0.58 12.38
N GLU A 122 5.98 -0.23 13.06
CA GLU A 122 4.77 -0.81 12.46
C GLU A 122 3.82 0.28 11.95
N TYR A 123 3.61 1.33 12.75
CA TYR A 123 2.75 2.45 12.37
C TYR A 123 3.32 3.24 11.18
N LEU A 124 4.64 3.48 11.19
CA LEU A 124 5.34 4.13 10.08
C LEU A 124 5.19 3.35 8.77
N ARG A 125 5.41 2.03 8.79
CA ARG A 125 5.25 1.16 7.61
C ARG A 125 3.81 1.15 7.11
N LEU A 126 2.83 0.96 8.01
CA LEU A 126 1.41 0.94 7.64
C LEU A 126 0.99 2.25 6.96
N THR A 127 1.40 3.40 7.51
CA THR A 127 1.06 4.71 6.95
C THR A 127 1.75 4.94 5.61
N SER A 128 3.00 4.50 5.46
CA SER A 128 3.74 4.55 4.19
C SER A 128 3.10 3.69 3.11
N LEU A 129 2.68 2.46 3.44
CA LEU A 129 1.90 1.59 2.55
C LEU A 129 0.56 2.23 2.17
N GLY A 130 -0.06 3.01 3.07
CA GLY A 130 -1.28 3.75 2.78
C GLY A 130 -1.11 4.76 1.64
N VAL A 131 0.04 5.42 1.55
CA VAL A 131 0.38 6.34 0.44
C VAL A 131 0.51 5.57 -0.88
N ILE A 132 1.28 4.48 -0.89
CA ILE A 132 1.44 3.63 -2.10
C ILE A 132 0.10 3.01 -2.51
N GLY A 133 -0.67 2.53 -1.53
CA GLY A 133 -2.01 1.99 -1.71
C GLY A 133 -2.98 2.99 -2.34
N ALA A 134 -2.87 4.27 -2.00
CA ALA A 134 -3.67 5.33 -2.62
C ALA A 134 -3.32 5.55 -4.10
N LEU A 135 -2.03 5.44 -4.48
CA LEU A 135 -1.60 5.57 -5.87
C LEU A 135 -2.17 4.44 -6.74
N VAL A 136 -2.01 3.18 -6.31
CA VAL A 136 -2.44 2.01 -7.09
C VAL A 136 -3.95 1.80 -7.10
N LYS A 137 -4.71 2.47 -6.22
CA LYS A 137 -6.17 2.33 -6.13
C LYS A 137 -6.87 2.77 -7.41
N MET A 138 -6.26 3.67 -8.19
CA MET A 138 -6.85 4.31 -9.35
C MET A 138 -6.62 3.57 -10.68
N ASP A 139 -5.99 2.39 -10.64
CA ASP A 139 -5.77 1.52 -11.80
C ASP A 139 -5.04 2.24 -12.95
N ASP A 140 -4.07 3.09 -12.60
CA ASP A 140 -3.25 3.87 -13.53
C ASP A 140 -1.98 3.09 -13.92
N ALA A 141 -1.83 2.78 -15.21
CA ALA A 141 -0.70 2.03 -15.74
C ALA A 141 0.64 2.77 -15.58
N GLU A 142 0.66 4.11 -15.58
CA GLU A 142 1.89 4.88 -15.35
C GLU A 142 2.42 4.65 -13.93
N VAL A 143 1.50 4.58 -12.95
CA VAL A 143 1.83 4.26 -11.55
C VAL A 143 2.41 2.85 -11.46
N ILE A 144 1.79 1.85 -12.11
CA ILE A 144 2.30 0.47 -12.07
C ILE A 144 3.69 0.39 -12.69
N ASN A 145 3.91 0.99 -13.87
CA ASN A 145 5.21 1.01 -14.54
C ASN A 145 6.29 1.66 -13.67
N PHE A 146 5.99 2.80 -13.04
CA PHE A 146 6.89 3.45 -12.09
C PHE A 146 7.27 2.51 -10.93
N LEU A 147 6.29 1.85 -10.33
CA LEU A 147 6.49 0.96 -9.18
C LEU A 147 7.32 -0.29 -9.53
N LEU A 148 7.15 -0.83 -10.74
CA LEU A 148 7.95 -1.96 -11.24
C LEU A 148 9.41 -1.56 -11.46
N GLN A 149 9.67 -0.38 -12.02
CA GLN A 149 11.02 0.14 -12.26
C GLN A 149 11.79 0.48 -10.99
N THR A 150 11.07 0.68 -9.88
CA THR A 150 11.65 1.16 -8.61
C THR A 150 11.76 0.07 -7.55
N GLU A 151 11.39 -1.18 -7.86
CA GLU A 151 11.50 -2.34 -6.96
C GLU A 151 10.56 -2.31 -5.74
N ILE A 152 9.29 -1.92 -5.91
CA ILE A 152 8.30 -2.00 -4.82
C ILE A 152 7.99 -3.45 -4.39
N ILE A 153 8.07 -4.41 -5.32
CA ILE A 153 7.61 -5.80 -5.10
C ILE A 153 8.40 -6.46 -3.95
N PRO A 154 9.74 -6.47 -3.94
CA PRO A 154 10.50 -7.01 -2.81
C PRO A 154 10.12 -6.41 -1.45
N LEU A 155 9.86 -5.09 -1.40
CA LEU A 155 9.44 -4.41 -0.17
C LEU A 155 8.07 -4.92 0.31
N CYS A 156 7.10 -5.03 -0.60
CA CYS A 156 5.79 -5.58 -0.29
C CYS A 156 5.85 -7.04 0.15
N LEU A 157 6.63 -7.89 -0.53
CA LEU A 157 6.75 -9.31 -0.20
C LEU A 157 7.31 -9.53 1.22
N ARG A 158 8.33 -8.78 1.63
CA ARG A 158 8.86 -8.87 3.01
C ARG A 158 7.83 -8.45 4.06
N ILE A 159 7.03 -7.41 3.78
CA ILE A 159 5.97 -6.95 4.68
C ILE A 159 4.83 -7.98 4.74
N MET A 160 4.47 -8.58 3.60
CA MET A 160 3.48 -9.67 3.53
C MET A 160 3.90 -10.87 4.39
N GLU A 161 5.20 -11.16 4.46
CA GLU A 161 5.72 -12.26 5.26
C GLU A 161 5.75 -11.94 6.77
N THR A 162 6.28 -10.77 7.14
CA THR A 162 6.66 -10.49 8.55
C THR A 162 5.86 -9.38 9.26
N GLY A 163 5.07 -8.59 8.55
CA GLY A 163 4.37 -7.42 9.09
C GLY A 163 3.14 -7.76 9.95
N SER A 164 2.58 -6.74 10.59
CA SER A 164 1.25 -6.83 11.21
C SER A 164 0.14 -7.18 10.21
N GLU A 165 -0.98 -7.76 10.68
CA GLU A 165 -2.10 -8.15 9.81
C GLU A 165 -2.58 -7.01 8.89
N LEU A 166 -2.68 -5.78 9.42
CA LEU A 166 -3.05 -4.60 8.64
C LEU A 166 -2.01 -4.30 7.55
N SER A 167 -0.72 -4.33 7.89
CA SER A 167 0.36 -4.09 6.93
C SER A 167 0.42 -5.17 5.85
N LYS A 168 0.21 -6.45 6.23
CA LYS A 168 0.07 -7.56 5.28
C LYS A 168 -1.09 -7.31 4.32
N THR A 169 -2.25 -6.92 4.83
CA THR A 169 -3.44 -6.64 4.01
C THR A 169 -3.17 -5.55 2.98
N VAL A 170 -2.57 -4.43 3.38
CA VAL A 170 -2.28 -3.33 2.45
C VAL A 170 -1.17 -3.70 1.45
N ALA A 171 -0.12 -4.40 1.89
CA ALA A 171 0.94 -4.87 1.01
C ALA A 171 0.44 -5.88 -0.03
N THR A 172 -0.40 -6.84 0.37
CA THR A 172 -1.04 -7.78 -0.58
C THR A 172 -2.00 -7.05 -1.51
N PHE A 173 -2.73 -6.03 -1.05
CA PHE A 173 -3.55 -5.19 -1.92
C PHE A 173 -2.71 -4.48 -3.00
N ILE A 174 -1.53 -3.95 -2.65
CA ILE A 174 -0.61 -3.32 -3.62
C ILE A 174 -0.13 -4.35 -4.65
N VAL A 175 0.35 -5.51 -4.20
CA VAL A 175 0.77 -6.60 -5.10
C VAL A 175 -0.38 -7.08 -5.98
N GLN A 176 -1.60 -7.15 -5.43
CA GLN A 176 -2.79 -7.48 -6.21
C GLN A 176 -3.01 -6.46 -7.31
N LYS A 177 -2.95 -5.15 -7.02
CA LYS A 177 -3.13 -4.10 -8.04
C LYS A 177 -2.07 -4.16 -9.13
N ILE A 178 -0.81 -4.46 -8.78
CA ILE A 178 0.25 -4.71 -9.75
C ILE A 178 -0.09 -5.93 -10.63
N LEU A 179 -0.50 -7.05 -10.04
CA LEU A 179 -0.87 -8.25 -10.80
C LEU A 179 -2.07 -8.03 -11.74
N LEU A 180 -3.01 -7.15 -11.36
CA LEU A 180 -4.19 -6.84 -12.17
C LEU A 180 -3.85 -6.12 -13.46
N ASP A 181 -2.73 -5.38 -13.49
CA ASP A 181 -2.19 -4.78 -14.70
C ASP A 181 -1.47 -5.83 -15.56
N GLU A 182 -1.56 -5.70 -16.89
CA GLU A 182 -0.93 -6.65 -17.82
C GLU A 182 0.60 -6.62 -17.73
N HIS A 183 1.21 -5.43 -17.67
CA HIS A 183 2.68 -5.31 -17.54
C HIS A 183 3.15 -5.85 -16.19
N GLY A 184 2.38 -5.61 -15.12
CA GLY A 184 2.66 -6.16 -13.81
C GLY A 184 2.58 -7.69 -13.75
N LEU A 185 1.57 -8.30 -14.39
CA LEU A 185 1.47 -9.76 -14.51
C LEU A 185 2.65 -10.33 -15.31
N GLU A 186 2.94 -9.76 -16.47
CA GLU A 186 4.06 -10.18 -17.32
C GLU A 186 5.39 -10.04 -16.59
N TYR A 187 5.63 -8.94 -15.88
CA TYR A 187 6.85 -8.72 -15.10
C TYR A 187 7.06 -9.81 -14.03
N ILE A 188 6.02 -10.15 -13.28
CA ILE A 188 6.08 -11.17 -12.23
C ILE A 188 6.27 -12.57 -12.82
N CYS A 189 5.62 -12.86 -13.96
CA CYS A 189 5.70 -14.17 -14.62
C CYS A 189 6.88 -14.28 -15.61
N GLN A 190 7.69 -13.22 -15.76
CA GLN A 190 8.79 -13.18 -16.73
C GLN A 190 9.83 -14.26 -16.45
N THR A 191 10.22 -14.40 -15.18
CA THR A 191 11.21 -15.39 -14.72
C THR A 191 10.60 -16.29 -13.66
N ALA A 192 11.09 -17.53 -13.57
CA ALA A 192 10.68 -18.46 -12.53
C ALA A 192 10.97 -17.91 -11.14
N GLU A 193 12.11 -17.24 -10.96
CA GLU A 193 12.52 -16.63 -9.69
C GLU A 193 11.49 -15.62 -9.18
N ARG A 194 11.03 -14.68 -10.03
CA ARG A 194 10.03 -13.68 -9.64
C ARG A 194 8.69 -14.32 -9.31
N PHE A 195 8.25 -15.29 -10.13
CA PHE A 195 7.02 -16.03 -9.88
C PHE A 195 7.09 -16.76 -8.53
N TYR A 196 8.15 -17.53 -8.28
CA TYR A 196 8.29 -18.28 -7.03
C TYR A 196 8.49 -17.38 -5.81
N ALA A 197 9.14 -16.22 -5.94
CA ALA A 197 9.21 -15.24 -4.85
C ALA A 197 7.81 -14.80 -4.41
N VAL A 198 6.90 -14.50 -5.35
CA VAL A 198 5.51 -14.12 -5.04
C VAL A 198 4.71 -15.34 -4.54
N SER A 199 4.78 -16.47 -5.25
CA SER A 199 3.99 -17.67 -4.94
C SER A 199 4.34 -18.26 -3.57
N THR A 200 5.62 -18.29 -3.18
CA THR A 200 6.05 -18.81 -1.88
C THR A 200 5.51 -17.95 -0.75
N VAL A 201 5.60 -16.62 -0.85
CA VAL A 201 5.06 -15.72 0.17
C VAL A 201 3.54 -15.86 0.27
N LEU A 202 2.82 -15.92 -0.85
CA LEU A 202 1.37 -16.18 -0.84
C LEU A 202 1.05 -17.54 -0.18
N GLY A 203 1.85 -18.58 -0.43
CA GLY A 203 1.71 -19.89 0.21
C GLY A 203 1.87 -19.83 1.73
N ASN A 204 2.92 -19.16 2.21
CA ASN A 204 3.16 -18.93 3.63
C ASN A 204 1.99 -18.16 4.28
N MET A 205 1.43 -17.18 3.57
CA MET A 205 0.26 -16.45 4.06
C MET A 205 -0.99 -17.33 4.16
N VAL A 206 -1.21 -18.24 3.21
CA VAL A 206 -2.29 -19.23 3.30
C VAL A 206 -2.13 -20.09 4.55
N ALA A 207 -0.92 -20.59 4.82
CA ALA A 207 -0.67 -21.40 6.03
C ALA A 207 -1.04 -20.64 7.31
N VAL A 208 -0.65 -19.36 7.43
CA VAL A 208 -1.03 -18.51 8.57
C VAL A 208 -2.54 -18.28 8.63
N LEU A 209 -3.21 -18.13 7.49
CA LEU A 209 -4.67 -17.92 7.42
C LEU A 209 -5.49 -19.14 7.85
N VAL A 210 -4.91 -20.35 7.79
CA VAL A 210 -5.55 -21.56 8.34
C VAL A 210 -5.63 -21.48 9.86
N GLU A 211 -4.55 -21.02 10.51
CA GLU A 211 -4.46 -20.91 11.97
C GLU A 211 -5.19 -19.67 12.52
N SER A 212 -5.04 -18.53 11.83
CA SER A 212 -5.63 -17.25 12.22
C SER A 212 -6.37 -16.62 11.04
N PRO A 213 -7.65 -16.98 10.82
CA PRO A 213 -8.42 -16.53 9.66
C PRO A 213 -8.60 -15.00 9.61
N SER A 214 -8.32 -14.43 8.45
CA SER A 214 -8.66 -13.03 8.11
C SER A 214 -9.28 -12.97 6.72
N VAL A 215 -10.59 -12.71 6.65
CA VAL A 215 -11.35 -12.67 5.39
C VAL A 215 -10.79 -11.59 4.45
N ARG A 216 -10.41 -10.44 5.01
CA ARG A 216 -9.86 -9.30 4.24
C ARG A 216 -8.54 -9.69 3.56
N LEU A 217 -7.65 -10.35 4.29
CA LEU A 217 -6.38 -10.80 3.75
C LEU A 217 -6.56 -11.94 2.74
N LEU A 218 -7.38 -12.94 3.09
CA LEU A 218 -7.68 -14.08 2.23
C LEU A 218 -8.27 -13.64 0.88
N LYS A 219 -9.15 -12.62 0.88
CA LYS A 219 -9.71 -12.02 -0.33
C LYS A 219 -8.63 -11.55 -1.31
N HIS A 220 -7.60 -10.86 -0.82
CA HIS A 220 -6.49 -10.39 -1.66
C HIS A 220 -5.61 -11.55 -2.12
N VAL A 221 -5.30 -12.51 -1.24
CA VAL A 221 -4.49 -13.70 -1.57
C VAL A 221 -5.13 -14.52 -2.69
N VAL A 222 -6.43 -14.82 -2.57
CA VAL A 222 -7.19 -15.56 -3.61
C VAL A 222 -7.19 -14.78 -4.92
N ARG A 223 -7.37 -13.45 -4.87
CA ARG A 223 -7.39 -12.62 -6.08
C ARG A 223 -6.03 -12.59 -6.80
N CYS A 224 -4.92 -12.60 -6.06
CA CYS A 224 -3.58 -12.73 -6.61
C CYS A 224 -3.38 -14.07 -7.31
N TYR A 225 -3.72 -15.19 -6.67
CA TYR A 225 -3.62 -16.52 -7.29
C TYR A 225 -4.49 -16.64 -8.54
N LEU A 226 -5.73 -16.16 -8.50
CA LEU A 226 -6.60 -16.13 -9.66
C LEU A 226 -5.94 -15.39 -10.82
N ARG A 227 -5.38 -14.20 -10.57
CA ARG A 227 -4.71 -13.42 -11.62
C ARG A 227 -3.45 -14.10 -12.15
N LEU A 228 -2.65 -14.70 -11.29
CA LEU A 228 -1.49 -15.49 -11.71
C LEU A 228 -1.88 -16.65 -12.63
N SER A 229 -3.06 -17.25 -12.43
CA SER A 229 -3.56 -18.34 -13.28
C SER A 229 -3.93 -17.90 -14.71
N ASP A 230 -4.00 -16.59 -14.99
CA ASP A 230 -4.24 -16.08 -16.34
C ASP A 230 -2.99 -16.24 -17.23
N ASN A 231 -1.79 -16.26 -16.63
CA ASN A 231 -0.55 -16.51 -17.36
C ASN A 231 -0.29 -18.03 -17.48
N LEU A 232 -0.06 -18.51 -18.71
CA LEU A 232 0.10 -19.96 -18.99
C LEU A 232 1.24 -20.61 -18.19
N ARG A 233 2.41 -19.96 -18.10
CA ARG A 233 3.57 -20.50 -17.38
C ARG A 233 3.33 -20.55 -15.87
N ALA A 234 2.74 -19.49 -15.31
CA ALA A 234 2.38 -19.44 -13.90
C ALA A 234 1.26 -20.44 -13.58
N ARG A 235 0.27 -20.61 -14.46
CA ARG A 235 -0.80 -21.60 -14.34
C ARG A 235 -0.24 -23.02 -14.23
N GLU A 236 0.70 -23.40 -15.11
CA GLU A 236 1.36 -24.70 -15.05
C GLU A 236 2.08 -24.92 -13.72
N ALA A 237 2.84 -23.93 -13.24
CA ALA A 237 3.52 -24.01 -11.96
C ALA A 237 2.54 -24.10 -10.77
N LEU A 238 1.43 -23.34 -10.81
CA LEU A 238 0.38 -23.36 -9.78
C LEU A 238 -0.33 -24.70 -9.66
N ARG A 239 -0.40 -25.51 -10.73
CA ARG A 239 -0.90 -26.89 -10.64
C ARG A 239 -0.06 -27.74 -9.67
N GLN A 240 1.21 -27.39 -9.46
CA GLN A 240 2.12 -28.10 -8.57
C GLN A 240 2.26 -27.43 -7.19
N CYS A 241 2.24 -26.09 -7.13
CA CYS A 241 2.56 -25.36 -5.89
C CYS A 241 1.37 -24.67 -5.19
N LEU A 242 0.14 -24.68 -5.75
CA LEU A 242 -1.01 -24.09 -5.07
C LEU A 242 -1.29 -24.81 -3.73
N PRO A 243 -1.37 -24.10 -2.59
CA PRO A 243 -1.61 -24.70 -1.28
C PRO A 243 -2.88 -25.56 -1.22
N ASP A 244 -2.80 -26.75 -0.61
CA ASP A 244 -3.93 -27.68 -0.49
C ASP A 244 -5.12 -27.09 0.27
N SER A 245 -4.87 -26.18 1.22
CA SER A 245 -5.92 -25.46 1.96
C SER A 245 -6.82 -24.59 1.07
N LEU A 246 -6.36 -24.23 -0.14
CA LEU A 246 -7.19 -23.54 -1.14
C LEU A 246 -7.91 -24.53 -2.08
N ARG A 247 -7.50 -25.80 -2.12
CA ARG A 247 -8.11 -26.86 -2.94
C ARG A 247 -9.23 -27.59 -2.20
N ASN A 248 -9.15 -27.64 -0.88
CA ASN A 248 -10.07 -28.38 -0.03
C ASN A 248 -11.11 -27.44 0.63
N ASN A 249 -11.85 -27.96 1.60
CA ASN A 249 -12.90 -27.23 2.30
C ASN A 249 -12.42 -26.38 3.50
N THR A 250 -11.10 -26.14 3.66
CA THR A 250 -10.54 -25.44 4.83
C THR A 250 -11.16 -24.05 5.03
N PHE A 251 -11.36 -23.27 3.95
CA PHE A 251 -11.90 -21.91 4.04
C PHE A 251 -13.42 -21.80 3.83
N THR A 252 -14.15 -22.91 3.67
CA THR A 252 -15.59 -22.88 3.35
C THR A 252 -16.42 -22.11 4.38
N ASN A 253 -16.13 -22.32 5.68
CA ASN A 253 -16.83 -21.62 6.76
C ASN A 253 -16.44 -20.15 6.85
N VAL A 254 -15.16 -19.83 6.64
CA VAL A 254 -14.63 -18.46 6.68
C VAL A 254 -15.22 -17.62 5.54
N LEU A 255 -15.40 -18.24 4.37
CA LEU A 255 -15.91 -17.58 3.18
C LEU A 255 -17.43 -17.61 3.06
N LYS A 256 -18.17 -18.16 4.04
CA LYS A 256 -19.61 -18.46 3.91
C LYS A 256 -20.44 -17.28 3.37
N ASP A 257 -20.12 -16.06 3.79
CA ASP A 257 -20.83 -14.83 3.45
C ASP A 257 -20.16 -14.01 2.32
N ASP A 258 -18.93 -14.36 1.89
CA ASP A 258 -18.23 -13.65 0.81
C ASP A 258 -18.35 -14.39 -0.53
N VAL A 259 -19.48 -14.15 -1.20
CA VAL A 259 -19.81 -14.76 -2.50
C VAL A 259 -18.76 -14.42 -3.57
N SER A 260 -18.14 -13.25 -3.51
CA SER A 260 -17.15 -12.82 -4.50
C SER A 260 -15.89 -13.66 -4.41
N VAL A 261 -15.37 -13.87 -3.19
CA VAL A 261 -14.16 -14.67 -2.98
C VAL A 261 -14.41 -16.14 -3.30
N LYS A 262 -15.59 -16.68 -2.96
CA LYS A 262 -15.96 -18.04 -3.38
C LYS A 262 -15.89 -18.21 -4.89
N ARG A 263 -16.49 -17.28 -5.66
CA ARG A 263 -16.44 -17.31 -7.12
C ARG A 263 -15.01 -17.25 -7.64
N TRP A 264 -14.17 -16.37 -7.09
CA TRP A 264 -12.77 -16.27 -7.49
C TRP A 264 -11.99 -17.55 -7.22
N LEU A 265 -12.22 -18.19 -6.07
CA LEU A 265 -11.58 -19.46 -5.74
C LEU A 265 -12.04 -20.58 -6.69
N THR A 266 -13.34 -20.66 -6.99
CA THR A 266 -13.86 -21.63 -7.96
C THR A 266 -13.27 -21.41 -9.35
N SER A 267 -13.19 -20.17 -9.84
CA SER A 267 -12.56 -19.85 -11.13
C SER A 267 -11.07 -20.20 -11.15
N LEU A 268 -10.35 -19.94 -10.06
CA LEU A 268 -8.94 -20.34 -9.93
C LEU A 268 -8.79 -21.85 -10.08
N LEU A 269 -9.57 -22.63 -9.33
CA LEU A 269 -9.51 -24.10 -9.40
C LEU A 269 -9.89 -24.61 -10.80
N PHE A 270 -10.88 -24.01 -11.44
CA PHE A 270 -11.27 -24.32 -12.81
C PHE A 270 -10.13 -24.07 -13.80
N ASN A 271 -9.49 -22.89 -13.76
CA ASN A 271 -8.34 -22.54 -14.62
C ASN A 271 -7.19 -23.54 -14.50
N LEU A 272 -7.00 -24.14 -13.31
CA LEU A 272 -5.94 -25.13 -13.08
C LEU A 272 -6.30 -26.53 -13.59
N THR A 273 -7.60 -26.84 -13.71
CA THR A 273 -8.09 -28.12 -14.25
C THR A 273 -8.16 -28.16 -15.78
N GLU A 274 -8.31 -27.00 -16.43
CA GLU A 274 -8.31 -26.95 -17.90
C GLU A 274 -6.96 -27.41 -18.46
N GLN A 275 -6.97 -28.51 -19.21
CA GLN A 275 -5.86 -28.97 -20.05
C GLN A 275 -5.88 -28.12 -21.32
N THR A 276 -5.24 -26.96 -21.27
CA THR A 276 -4.85 -26.18 -22.46
C THR A 276 -3.38 -26.43 -22.73
#